data_AF-A0A517NW20-F1
#
_entry.id   AF-A0A517NW20-F1
#
_cell.length_a   1.000
_cell.length_b   1.000
_cell.length_c   1.000
_cell.angle_alpha   90.00
_cell.angle_beta   90.00
_cell.angle_gamma   90.00
#
_symmetry.space_group_name_H-M   'P 1'
#
loop_
_entity.id
_entity.type
_entity.pdbx_description
1 polymer ?
#
loop_
_entity_poly.entity_id
_entity_poly.type
_entity_poly.pdbx_seq_one_letter_code
_entity_poly.pdbx_strand_id
1 'polypeptide(L)'
;MKFDEWILVGQLVATAFTGAAGAILALAVYRLTSRQREDAWDHHFASIHHSFWDDPDYQQVREWVASPKSYVELSEVLAKRRSAEAQQQLTSDEYKKLDQLDKFLNLLARVVALNRKKGGKNDGLVNALFFVYWAKRVTDSSSMGSEDANQYDDLYWYVETYYREFWSYFQSQAKSVT
;
A
#
# COMPACT_ATOMS: atom_id res chain seq x y z
N MET A 1 36.03 2.26 60.30
CA MET A 1 35.23 1.88 59.13
C MET A 1 35.03 0.39 59.19
N LYS A 2 33.79 -0.07 59.38
CA LYS A 2 33.50 -1.47 59.73
C LYS A 2 33.34 -2.29 58.46
N PHE A 3 33.75 -3.55 58.50
CA PHE A 3 33.72 -4.50 57.36
C PHE A 3 32.35 -4.52 56.64
N ASP A 4 31.26 -4.31 57.39
CA ASP A 4 29.88 -4.26 56.88
C ASP A 4 29.62 -3.11 55.89
N GLU A 5 30.32 -1.97 56.01
CA GLU A 5 30.16 -0.81 55.12
C GLU A 5 30.71 -1.12 53.71
N TRP A 6 31.80 -1.90 53.62
CA TRP A 6 32.38 -2.32 52.35
C TRP A 6 31.51 -3.32 51.60
N ILE A 7 30.83 -4.22 52.32
CA ILE A 7 29.89 -5.18 51.71
C ILE A 7 28.70 -4.43 51.09
N LEU A 8 28.15 -3.45 51.80
CA LEU A 8 26.99 -2.69 51.34
C LEU A 8 27.32 -1.84 50.10
N VAL A 9 28.50 -1.19 50.08
CA VAL A 9 29.00 -0.48 48.88
C VAL A 9 29.21 -1.44 47.71
N GLY A 10 29.80 -2.62 47.96
CA GLY A 10 29.98 -3.66 46.93
C GLY A 10 28.65 -4.13 46.30
N GLN A 11 27.63 -4.33 47.12
CA GLN A 11 26.28 -4.71 46.65
C GLN A 11 25.61 -3.60 45.85
N LEU A 12 25.71 -2.33 46.29
CA LEU A 12 25.16 -1.19 45.57
C LEU A 12 25.82 -1.03 44.19
N VAL A 13 27.15 -1.14 44.13
CA VAL A 13 27.91 -1.08 42.88
C VAL A 13 27.53 -2.23 41.95
N ALA A 14 27.47 -3.47 42.45
CA ALA A 14 27.06 -4.63 41.65
C ALA A 14 25.62 -4.48 41.11
N THR A 15 24.70 -3.95 41.92
CA THR A 15 23.30 -3.70 41.51
C THR A 15 23.22 -2.63 40.44
N ALA A 16 23.97 -1.53 40.60
CA ALA A 16 24.04 -0.45 39.61
C ALA A 16 24.63 -0.94 38.28
N PHE A 17 25.70 -1.74 38.31
CA PHE A 17 26.28 -2.35 37.11
C PHE A 17 25.29 -3.29 36.42
N THR A 18 24.57 -4.12 37.18
CA THR A 18 23.56 -5.03 36.62
C THR A 18 22.41 -4.25 35.97
N GLY A 19 21.94 -3.17 36.61
CA GLY A 19 20.92 -2.29 36.03
C GLY A 19 21.38 -1.59 34.75
N ALA A 20 22.62 -1.06 34.73
CA ALA A 20 23.20 -0.43 33.56
C ALA A 20 23.38 -1.42 32.40
N ALA A 21 23.90 -2.61 32.67
CA ALA A 21 24.02 -3.67 31.67
C ALA A 21 22.65 -4.08 31.11
N GLY A 22 21.63 -4.19 31.97
CA GLY A 22 20.25 -4.45 31.55
C GLY A 22 19.70 -3.36 30.62
N ALA A 23 19.92 -2.08 30.94
CA ALA A 23 19.51 -0.96 30.10
C ALA A 23 20.21 -0.94 28.74
N ILE A 24 21.52 -1.23 28.70
CA ILE A 24 22.30 -1.31 27.46
C ILE A 24 21.79 -2.47 26.59
N LEU A 25 21.55 -3.65 27.18
CA LEU A 25 21.00 -4.80 26.47
C LEU A 25 19.60 -4.49 25.93
N ALA A 26 18.73 -3.88 26.73
CA ALA A 26 17.39 -3.47 26.29
C ALA A 26 17.46 -2.50 25.11
N LEU A 27 18.36 -1.52 25.15
CA LEU A 27 18.56 -0.58 24.05
C LEU A 27 19.12 -1.27 22.80
N ALA A 28 20.06 -2.19 22.96
CA ALA A 28 20.63 -2.96 21.84
C ALA A 28 19.56 -3.83 21.17
N VAL A 29 18.75 -4.55 21.96
CA VAL A 29 17.62 -5.35 21.47
C VAL A 29 16.57 -4.46 20.78
N TYR A 30 16.23 -3.31 21.37
CA TYR A 30 15.30 -2.36 20.76
C TYR A 30 15.82 -1.85 19.40
N ARG A 31 17.09 -1.47 19.30
CA ARG A 31 17.68 -1.03 18.04
C ARG A 31 17.75 -2.14 17.00
N LEU A 32 18.14 -3.35 17.41
CA LEU A 32 18.20 -4.50 16.51
C LEU A 32 16.81 -4.86 15.97
N THR A 33 15.80 -4.93 16.84
CA THR A 33 14.42 -5.21 16.43
C THR A 33 13.83 -4.11 15.55
N SER A 34 14.19 -2.84 15.78
CA SER A 34 13.81 -1.74 14.90
C SER A 34 14.41 -1.91 13.50
N ARG A 35 15.72 -2.22 13.40
CA ARG A 35 16.38 -2.47 12.12
C ARG A 35 15.80 -3.67 11.37
N GLN A 36 15.59 -4.79 12.06
CA GLN A 36 14.96 -5.97 11.45
C GLN A 36 13.56 -5.67 10.87
N ARG A 37 12.79 -4.78 11.49
CA ARG A 37 11.48 -4.35 10.99
C ARG A 37 11.57 -3.38 9.79
N GLU A 38 12.69 -2.69 9.64
CA GLU A 38 13.00 -1.86 8.47
C GLU A 38 13.48 -2.76 7.32
N ASP A 39 14.43 -3.65 7.57
CA ASP A 39 14.93 -4.60 6.56
C ASP A 39 13.80 -5.51 6.03
N ALA A 40 12.96 -6.04 6.92
CA ALA A 40 11.80 -6.85 6.50
C ALA A 40 10.78 -6.04 5.69
N TRP A 41 10.65 -4.75 5.99
CA TRP A 41 9.80 -3.86 5.21
C TRP A 41 10.38 -3.66 3.81
N ASP A 42 11.66 -3.31 3.71
CA ASP A 42 12.33 -3.07 2.43
C ASP A 42 12.33 -4.32 1.56
N HIS A 43 12.55 -5.50 2.15
CA HIS A 43 12.48 -6.77 1.44
C HIS A 43 11.05 -7.08 0.94
N HIS A 44 10.04 -6.95 1.80
CA HIS A 44 8.66 -7.18 1.40
C HIS A 44 8.20 -6.19 0.32
N PHE A 45 8.63 -4.94 0.44
CA PHE A 45 8.30 -3.89 -0.49
C PHE A 45 9.03 -4.06 -1.84
N ALA A 46 10.29 -4.47 -1.83
CA ALA A 46 11.03 -4.82 -3.05
C ALA A 46 10.35 -5.99 -3.78
N SER A 47 9.88 -7.01 -3.04
CA SER A 47 9.10 -8.11 -3.61
C SER A 47 7.79 -7.63 -4.21
N ILE A 48 7.04 -6.77 -3.52
CA ILE A 48 5.81 -6.16 -4.05
C ILE A 48 6.09 -5.35 -5.33
N HIS A 49 7.16 -4.57 -5.33
CA HIS A 49 7.56 -3.77 -6.49
C HIS A 49 7.91 -4.65 -7.68
N HIS A 50 8.73 -5.68 -7.48
CA HIS A 50 9.07 -6.64 -8.52
C HIS A 50 7.80 -7.33 -9.06
N SER A 51 6.93 -7.83 -8.18
CA SER A 51 5.65 -8.41 -8.59
C SER A 51 4.82 -7.42 -9.38
N PHE A 52 4.74 -6.16 -8.94
CA PHE A 52 3.99 -5.14 -9.66
C PHE A 52 4.49 -5.00 -11.10
N TRP A 53 5.78 -4.84 -11.33
CA TRP A 53 6.31 -4.55 -12.67
C TRP A 53 6.39 -5.75 -13.58
N ASP A 54 6.71 -6.92 -13.05
CA ASP A 54 7.03 -8.09 -13.86
C ASP A 54 5.86 -9.05 -14.06
N ASP A 55 4.78 -8.89 -13.28
CA ASP A 55 3.56 -9.70 -13.45
C ASP A 55 2.78 -9.25 -14.71
N PRO A 56 2.55 -10.14 -15.69
CA PRO A 56 1.79 -9.85 -16.90
C PRO A 56 0.36 -9.38 -16.61
N ASP A 57 -0.29 -9.88 -15.55
CA ASP A 57 -1.65 -9.46 -15.18
C ASP A 57 -1.66 -7.97 -14.82
N TYR A 58 -0.67 -7.51 -14.04
CA TYR A 58 -0.56 -6.10 -13.68
C TYR A 58 -0.11 -5.23 -14.84
N GLN A 59 0.75 -5.74 -15.72
CA GLN A 59 1.12 -5.05 -16.95
C GLN A 59 -0.10 -4.78 -17.82
N GLN A 60 -0.98 -5.78 -17.99
CA GLN A 60 -2.21 -5.63 -18.76
C GLN A 60 -3.13 -4.56 -18.17
N VAL A 61 -3.31 -4.55 -16.83
CA VAL A 61 -4.12 -3.52 -16.17
C VAL A 61 -3.51 -2.13 -16.31
N ARG A 62 -2.18 -2.01 -16.16
CA ARG A 62 -1.49 -0.73 -16.43
C ARG A 62 -1.72 -0.25 -17.84
N GLU A 63 -1.68 -1.14 -18.83
CA GLU A 63 -1.97 -0.82 -20.21
C GLU A 63 -3.41 -0.31 -20.38
N TRP A 64 -4.40 -1.00 -19.82
CA TRP A 64 -5.81 -0.56 -19.85
C TRP A 64 -6.00 0.82 -19.20
N VAL A 65 -5.31 1.11 -18.09
CA VAL A 65 -5.47 2.35 -17.34
C VAL A 65 -4.68 3.52 -17.95
N ALA A 66 -3.59 3.24 -18.67
CA ALA A 66 -2.75 4.24 -19.30
C ALA A 66 -3.20 4.65 -20.70
N SER A 67 -3.91 3.76 -21.43
CA SER A 67 -4.26 3.97 -22.83
C SER A 67 -5.78 3.86 -23.06
N PRO A 68 -6.44 4.94 -23.53
CA PRO A 68 -7.82 4.91 -23.96
C PRO A 68 -8.17 3.78 -24.92
N LYS A 69 -7.23 3.43 -25.80
CA LYS A 69 -7.46 2.42 -26.85
C LYS A 69 -7.56 1.01 -26.28
N SER A 70 -6.70 0.66 -25.33
CA SER A 70 -6.72 -0.65 -24.67
C SER A 70 -7.84 -0.73 -23.63
N TYR A 71 -8.20 0.40 -23.02
CA TYR A 71 -9.27 0.47 -22.02
C TYR A 71 -10.62 -0.03 -22.54
N VAL A 72 -10.91 0.09 -23.84
CA VAL A 72 -12.17 -0.38 -24.46
C VAL A 72 -12.52 -1.81 -24.04
N GLU A 73 -11.52 -2.69 -24.00
CA GLU A 73 -11.75 -4.09 -23.62
C GLU A 73 -12.17 -4.26 -22.16
N LEU A 74 -11.66 -3.42 -21.26
CA LEU A 74 -12.02 -3.44 -19.85
C LEU A 74 -13.35 -2.70 -19.62
N SER A 75 -13.58 -1.60 -20.34
CA SER A 75 -14.80 -0.80 -20.22
C SER A 75 -16.04 -1.60 -20.58
N GLU A 76 -15.99 -2.43 -21.62
CA GLU A 76 -17.12 -3.30 -21.98
C GLU A 76 -17.48 -4.27 -20.85
N VAL A 77 -16.46 -4.83 -20.17
CA VAL A 77 -16.67 -5.74 -19.04
C VAL A 77 -17.23 -5.00 -17.82
N LEU A 78 -16.69 -3.81 -17.52
CA LEU A 78 -17.15 -2.99 -16.40
C LEU A 78 -18.57 -2.45 -16.65
N ALA A 79 -18.88 -2.00 -17.86
CA ALA A 79 -20.22 -1.58 -18.26
C ALA A 79 -21.22 -2.73 -18.16
N LYS A 80 -20.84 -3.95 -18.62
CA LYS A 80 -21.63 -5.15 -18.40
C LYS A 80 -21.84 -5.38 -16.91
N ARG A 81 -20.78 -5.37 -16.09
CA ARG A 81 -20.88 -5.55 -14.63
C ARG A 81 -21.79 -4.52 -13.96
N ARG A 82 -21.71 -3.25 -14.39
CA ARG A 82 -22.54 -2.14 -13.91
C ARG A 82 -24.01 -2.31 -14.29
N SER A 83 -24.27 -2.72 -15.52
CA SER A 83 -25.62 -3.04 -15.99
C SER A 83 -26.17 -4.36 -15.39
N ALA A 84 -25.27 -5.27 -14.98
CA ALA A 84 -25.56 -6.61 -14.51
C ALA A 84 -26.01 -6.70 -13.05
N GLU A 85 -26.48 -5.59 -12.45
CA GLU A 85 -27.61 -5.72 -11.52
C GLU A 85 -28.83 -6.41 -12.20
N ALA A 86 -28.84 -6.52 -13.55
CA ALA A 86 -29.77 -7.31 -14.34
C ALA A 86 -29.11 -8.53 -15.05
N GLN A 87 -29.14 -9.72 -14.43
CA GLN A 87 -29.25 -11.04 -15.08
C GLN A 87 -28.21 -11.55 -16.11
N GLN A 88 -27.24 -10.76 -16.59
CA GLN A 88 -26.23 -11.23 -17.56
C GLN A 88 -25.02 -11.86 -16.87
N GLN A 89 -24.74 -13.14 -17.17
CA GLN A 89 -23.54 -13.82 -16.71
C GLN A 89 -22.34 -13.35 -17.54
N LEU A 90 -21.28 -12.91 -16.85
CA LEU A 90 -19.98 -12.69 -17.48
C LEU A 90 -19.44 -14.04 -17.99
N THR A 91 -18.84 -14.02 -19.16
CA THR A 91 -18.07 -15.14 -19.68
C THR A 91 -16.81 -15.37 -18.83
N SER A 92 -16.20 -16.55 -18.96
CA SER A 92 -14.97 -16.87 -18.22
C SER A 92 -13.84 -15.88 -18.52
N ASP A 93 -13.70 -15.42 -19.77
CA ASP A 93 -12.63 -14.50 -20.15
C ASP A 93 -12.88 -13.07 -19.65
N GLU A 94 -14.13 -12.62 -19.61
CA GLU A 94 -14.50 -11.35 -18.99
C GLU A 94 -14.25 -11.37 -17.48
N TYR A 95 -14.54 -12.48 -16.82
CA TYR A 95 -14.25 -12.65 -15.40
C TYR A 95 -12.73 -12.62 -15.12
N LYS A 96 -11.90 -13.21 -15.99
CA LYS A 96 -10.43 -13.09 -15.86
C LYS A 96 -9.94 -11.65 -15.91
N LYS A 97 -10.53 -10.80 -16.77
CA LYS A 97 -10.17 -9.38 -16.84
C LYS A 97 -10.52 -8.64 -15.54
N LEU A 98 -11.68 -8.94 -14.94
CA LEU A 98 -12.04 -8.42 -13.62
C LEU A 98 -11.08 -8.92 -12.53
N ASP A 99 -10.72 -10.20 -12.53
CA ASP A 99 -9.76 -10.77 -11.59
C ASP A 99 -8.39 -10.08 -11.67
N GLN A 100 -7.91 -9.79 -12.88
CA GLN A 100 -6.68 -9.02 -13.10
C GLN A 100 -6.79 -7.61 -12.50
N LEU A 101 -7.89 -6.90 -12.76
CA LEU A 101 -8.16 -5.59 -12.17
C LEU A 101 -8.23 -5.67 -10.63
N ASP A 102 -8.92 -6.67 -10.09
CA ASP A 102 -9.08 -6.83 -8.64
C ASP A 102 -7.74 -7.13 -7.96
N LYS A 103 -6.90 -8.00 -8.52
CA LYS A 103 -5.54 -8.24 -8.02
C LYS A 103 -4.73 -6.95 -8.01
N PHE A 104 -4.83 -6.13 -9.06
CA PHE A 104 -4.13 -4.86 -9.17
C PHE A 104 -4.59 -3.86 -8.10
N LEU A 105 -5.91 -3.67 -7.96
CA LEU A 105 -6.50 -2.76 -6.97
C LEU A 105 -6.20 -3.21 -5.54
N ASN A 106 -6.25 -4.51 -5.25
CA ASN A 106 -5.87 -5.06 -3.95
C ASN A 106 -4.40 -4.81 -3.61
N LEU A 107 -3.50 -4.92 -4.59
CA LEU A 107 -2.10 -4.60 -4.39
C LEU A 107 -1.91 -3.11 -4.04
N LEU A 108 -2.54 -2.21 -4.80
CA LEU A 108 -2.49 -0.77 -4.54
C LEU A 108 -3.04 -0.43 -3.15
N ALA A 109 -4.22 -0.96 -2.81
CA ALA A 109 -4.85 -0.76 -1.51
C ALA A 109 -3.95 -1.26 -0.37
N ARG A 110 -3.31 -2.41 -0.54
CA ARG A 110 -2.37 -2.97 0.44
C ARG A 110 -1.14 -2.10 0.61
N VAL A 111 -0.52 -1.63 -0.47
CA VAL A 111 0.65 -0.73 -0.41
C VAL A 111 0.31 0.54 0.35
N VAL A 112 -0.84 1.15 0.04
CA VAL A 112 -1.33 2.36 0.71
C VAL A 112 -1.61 2.12 2.19
N ALA A 113 -2.31 1.04 2.53
CA ALA A 113 -2.61 0.68 3.91
C ALA A 113 -1.34 0.40 4.72
N LEU A 114 -0.35 -0.25 4.12
CA LEU A 114 0.94 -0.53 4.75
C LEU A 114 1.75 0.74 5.00
N ASN A 115 1.82 1.65 4.01
CA ASN A 115 2.49 2.94 4.17
C ASN A 115 1.82 3.78 5.27
N ARG A 116 0.48 3.76 5.35
CA ARG A 116 -0.28 4.41 6.42
C ARG A 116 0.06 3.86 7.81
N LYS A 117 0.20 2.54 7.96
CA LYS A 117 0.61 1.92 9.24
C LYS A 117 2.00 2.35 9.70
N LYS A 118 2.87 2.77 8.78
CA LYS A 118 4.21 3.33 9.09
C LYS A 118 4.17 4.84 9.34
N GLY A 119 3.00 5.48 9.30
CA GLY A 119 2.82 6.91 9.52
C GLY A 119 3.30 7.77 8.34
N GLY A 120 3.25 7.25 7.11
CA GLY A 120 3.69 8.00 5.91
C GLY A 120 5.20 8.23 5.81
N LYS A 121 5.99 7.59 6.68
CA LYS A 121 7.47 7.72 6.69
C LYS A 121 8.12 7.38 5.34
N ASN A 122 7.42 6.58 4.51
CA ASN A 122 7.92 6.12 3.23
C ASN A 122 7.18 6.75 2.04
N ASP A 123 6.44 7.85 2.24
CA ASP A 123 5.70 8.53 1.17
C ASP A 123 6.61 8.85 -0.03
N GLY A 124 7.84 9.31 0.23
CA GLY A 124 8.82 9.59 -0.83
C GLY A 124 9.16 8.35 -1.68
N LEU A 125 9.32 7.18 -1.06
CA LEU A 125 9.62 5.93 -1.76
C LEU A 125 8.41 5.43 -2.55
N VAL A 126 7.22 5.43 -1.93
CA VAL A 126 5.99 4.98 -2.59
C VAL A 126 5.64 5.90 -3.77
N ASN A 127 5.89 7.21 -3.63
CA ASN A 127 5.76 8.18 -4.71
C ASN A 127 6.81 7.97 -5.82
N ALA A 128 8.08 7.79 -5.47
CA ALA A 128 9.17 7.60 -6.42
C ALA A 128 9.01 6.34 -7.29
N LEU A 129 8.31 5.32 -6.77
CA LEU A 129 8.04 4.07 -7.49
C LEU A 129 6.66 4.04 -8.15
N PHE A 130 6.02 5.21 -8.35
CA PHE A 130 4.79 5.39 -9.13
C PHE A 130 3.53 4.68 -8.60
N PHE A 131 3.54 4.06 -7.42
CA PHE A 131 2.32 3.45 -6.85
C PHE A 131 1.21 4.48 -6.61
N VAL A 132 1.58 5.67 -6.12
CA VAL A 132 0.61 6.77 -5.93
C VAL A 132 0.09 7.29 -7.27
N TYR A 133 0.91 7.28 -8.33
CA TYR A 133 0.46 7.65 -9.67
C TYR A 133 -0.66 6.71 -10.13
N TRP A 134 -0.43 5.39 -10.05
CA TRP A 134 -1.44 4.41 -10.47
C TRP A 134 -2.69 4.45 -9.60
N ALA A 135 -2.53 4.62 -8.29
CA ALA A 135 -3.66 4.77 -7.38
C ALA A 135 -4.51 5.99 -7.72
N LYS A 136 -3.88 7.16 -7.92
CA LYS A 136 -4.58 8.37 -8.38
C LYS A 136 -5.27 8.14 -9.72
N ARG A 137 -4.60 7.50 -10.68
CA ARG A 137 -5.14 7.23 -12.01
C ARG A 137 -6.44 6.43 -11.99
N VAL A 138 -6.61 5.53 -11.01
CA VAL A 138 -7.84 4.72 -10.86
C VAL A 138 -8.85 5.32 -9.86
N THR A 139 -8.49 6.36 -9.11
CA THR A 139 -9.38 6.99 -8.10
C THR A 139 -9.75 8.44 -8.38
N ASP A 140 -9.06 9.13 -9.28
CA ASP A 140 -9.16 10.58 -9.44
C ASP A 140 -9.47 10.95 -10.89
N SER A 141 -10.76 11.13 -11.17
CA SER A 141 -11.27 11.60 -12.47
C SER A 141 -10.79 13.01 -12.82
N SER A 142 -10.44 13.83 -11.84
CA SER A 142 -9.98 15.21 -12.07
C SER A 142 -8.53 15.29 -12.57
N SER A 143 -7.76 14.21 -12.36
CA SER A 143 -6.38 14.10 -12.86
C SER A 143 -6.29 13.81 -14.36
N MET A 144 -7.42 13.50 -15.01
CA MET A 144 -7.53 13.24 -16.44
C MET A 144 -8.12 14.46 -17.17
N GLY A 145 -7.76 14.64 -18.45
CA GLY A 145 -8.45 15.62 -19.29
C GLY A 145 -9.96 15.35 -19.33
N SER A 146 -10.78 16.38 -19.53
CA SER A 146 -12.25 16.25 -19.49
C SER A 146 -12.81 15.21 -20.46
N GLU A 147 -12.13 15.00 -21.60
CA GLU A 147 -12.50 13.97 -22.57
C GLU A 147 -12.19 12.55 -22.07
N ASP A 148 -11.01 12.35 -21.47
CA ASP A 148 -10.60 11.08 -20.89
C ASP A 148 -11.47 10.71 -19.68
N ALA A 149 -11.82 11.68 -18.83
CA ALA A 149 -12.54 11.41 -17.57
C ALA A 149 -13.89 10.70 -17.80
N ASN A 150 -14.63 11.07 -18.86
CA ASN A 150 -15.88 10.41 -19.22
C ASN A 150 -15.67 8.97 -19.71
N GLN A 151 -14.52 8.69 -20.32
CA GLN A 151 -14.22 7.35 -20.82
C GLN A 151 -13.99 6.36 -19.67
N TYR A 152 -13.37 6.79 -18.57
CA TYR A 152 -13.09 5.92 -17.42
C TYR A 152 -14.21 5.88 -16.36
N ASP A 153 -15.42 6.38 -16.66
CA ASP A 153 -16.53 6.45 -15.69
C ASP A 153 -16.85 5.08 -15.06
N ASP A 154 -16.86 4.01 -15.86
CA ASP A 154 -17.14 2.66 -15.36
C ASP A 154 -16.05 2.13 -14.41
N LEU A 155 -14.79 2.52 -14.63
CA LEU A 155 -13.69 2.19 -13.71
C LEU A 155 -13.86 2.93 -12.39
N TYR A 156 -14.13 4.23 -12.44
CA TYR A 156 -14.34 5.02 -11.23
C TYR A 156 -15.54 4.51 -10.42
N TRP A 157 -16.65 4.22 -11.09
CA TRP A 157 -17.81 3.58 -10.47
C TRP A 157 -17.43 2.24 -9.82
N TYR A 158 -16.66 1.40 -10.50
CA TYR A 158 -16.25 0.09 -9.97
C TYR A 158 -15.38 0.22 -8.72
N VAL A 159 -14.37 1.10 -8.76
CA VAL A 159 -13.47 1.34 -7.63
C VAL A 159 -14.23 1.98 -6.46
N GLU A 160 -15.12 2.94 -6.72
CA GLU A 160 -15.97 3.54 -5.68
C GLU A 160 -16.88 2.50 -5.01
N THR A 161 -17.47 1.61 -5.82
CA THR A 161 -18.42 0.60 -5.35
C THR A 161 -17.75 -0.50 -4.53
N TYR A 162 -16.68 -1.10 -5.04
CA TYR A 162 -16.07 -2.29 -4.45
C TYR A 162 -14.83 -2.00 -3.59
N TYR A 163 -14.17 -0.85 -3.80
CA TYR A 163 -12.94 -0.45 -3.10
C TYR A 163 -13.13 0.89 -2.36
N ARG A 164 -14.29 1.08 -1.73
CA ARG A 164 -14.71 2.34 -1.07
C ARG A 164 -13.68 2.92 -0.10
N GLU A 165 -13.04 2.11 0.74
CA GLU A 165 -12.02 2.60 1.68
C GLU A 165 -10.80 3.17 0.97
N PHE A 166 -10.36 2.49 -0.10
CA PHE A 166 -9.27 2.94 -0.94
C PHE A 166 -9.64 4.22 -1.71
N TRP A 167 -10.84 4.25 -2.31
CA TRP A 167 -11.39 5.43 -2.99
C TRP A 167 -11.45 6.65 -2.07
N SER A 168 -12.10 6.51 -0.91
CA SER A 168 -12.28 7.61 0.06
C SER A 168 -10.96 8.16 0.57
N TYR A 169 -9.94 7.32 0.75
CA TYR A 169 -8.61 7.77 1.13
C TYR A 169 -8.02 8.75 0.11
N PHE A 170 -8.01 8.40 -1.18
CA PHE A 170 -7.46 9.26 -2.22
C PHE A 170 -8.27 10.55 -2.42
N GLN A 171 -9.60 10.46 -2.31
CA GLN A 171 -10.47 11.63 -2.36
C GLN A 171 -10.21 12.60 -1.18
N SER A 172 -9.89 12.08 0.00
CA SER A 172 -9.52 12.92 1.16
C SER A 172 -8.17 13.63 0.97
N GLN A 173 -7.21 12.97 0.34
CA GLN A 173 -5.88 13.54 0.07
C GLN A 173 -5.93 14.64 -0.99
N ALA A 174 -6.75 14.48 -2.03
CA ALA A 174 -6.96 15.52 -3.04
C ALA A 174 -7.47 16.84 -2.43
N LYS A 175 -8.41 16.76 -1.48
CA LYS A 175 -8.98 17.93 -0.79
C LYS A 175 -8.02 18.65 0.15
N SER A 176 -6.97 17.98 0.65
CA SER A 176 -5.98 18.61 1.54
C SER A 176 -4.95 19.48 0.82
N VAL A 177 -4.89 19.43 -0.52
CA VAL A 177 -3.90 20.14 -1.34
C VAL A 177 -4.47 21.41 -1.97
N THR A 178 -5.79 21.59 -1.93
CA THR A 178 -6.54 22.81 -2.34
C THR A 178 -6.88 23.68 -1.15
#